data_AF-X1VCC8-F1
#
_entry.id   AF-X1VCC8-F1
#
_cell.length_a   1.000
_cell.length_b   1.000
_cell.length_c   1.000
_cell.angle_alpha   90.00
_cell.angle_beta   90.00
_cell.angle_gamma   90.00
#
_symmetry.space_group_name_H-M   'P 1'
#
loop_
_entity.id
_entity.type
_entity.pdbx_description
1 polymer ?
#
loop_
_entity_poly.entity_id
_entity_poly.type
_entity_poly.pdbx_seq_one_letter_code
_entity_poly.pdbx_strand_id
1 'polypeptide(L)'
;KAYLMGHAPKYEDAVTFHTGEGRNSILKNFIITNSGTAISLNFSSPKIYNVTIANNFFGIAAYENSNPEILNCILWNNADGDLFECEARYSCIENGSQGEGNINTNPLFVDAVNGDYHLKSEGWRWNSIGQSWTWDNVTSRCIDAGDPCSPLGDEPMSVPRDPNNTYGINRYINMGAFGGTSQASMPPLNWPPVGEDRTPPIPDPAQWAPGGAPQEVYGGGGTFDYWIEMKAEPAT
;
A
#
# COMPACT_ATOMS: atom_id res chain seq x y z
N LYS A 1 39.46 -1.85 20.78
CA LYS A 1 38.12 -1.30 21.09
C LYS A 1 37.13 -2.45 20.94
N ALA A 2 36.56 -2.95 22.03
CA ALA A 2 35.53 -3.98 21.98
C ALA A 2 34.22 -3.34 21.57
N TYR A 3 33.58 -3.86 20.52
CA TYR A 3 32.20 -3.52 20.18
C TYR A 3 31.31 -4.58 20.83
N LEU A 4 30.68 -4.22 21.95
CA LEU A 4 29.44 -4.87 22.39
C LEU A 4 28.34 -4.27 21.51
N MET A 5 27.95 -4.98 20.45
CA MET A 5 26.72 -4.64 19.74
C MET A 5 25.54 -5.08 20.59
N GLY A 6 24.66 -4.12 20.87
CA GLY A 6 23.57 -4.23 21.82
C GLY A 6 22.43 -5.12 21.34
N HIS A 7 21.78 -5.71 22.34
CA HIS A 7 20.52 -6.45 22.34
C HIS A 7 20.47 -7.72 21.49
N ALA A 8 20.59 -8.86 22.17
CA ALA A 8 19.95 -10.10 21.72
C ALA A 8 18.48 -9.81 21.36
N PRO A 9 17.92 -10.45 20.30
CA PRO A 9 16.51 -10.31 19.98
C PRO A 9 15.68 -10.60 21.24
N LYS A 10 14.74 -9.72 21.57
CA LYS A 10 13.74 -10.05 22.58
C LYS A 10 12.92 -11.19 22.01
N TYR A 11 13.00 -12.38 22.59
CA TYR A 11 12.17 -13.52 22.21
C TYR A 11 10.70 -13.37 22.67
N GLU A 12 10.25 -12.14 22.95
CA GLU A 12 8.91 -11.85 23.42
C GLU A 12 8.03 -11.41 22.24
N ASP A 13 6.78 -11.82 22.30
CA ASP A 13 5.76 -11.40 21.34
C ASP A 13 5.42 -9.91 21.57
N ALA A 14 5.26 -9.13 20.49
CA ALA A 14 4.90 -7.72 20.62
C ALA A 14 3.40 -7.51 20.88
N VAL A 15 2.55 -8.26 20.18
CA VAL A 15 1.08 -8.23 20.34
C VAL A 15 0.56 -9.65 20.44
N THR A 16 -0.26 -9.91 21.44
CA THR A 16 -0.91 -11.21 21.64
C THR A 16 -2.41 -11.06 21.64
N PHE A 17 -3.11 -11.84 20.81
CA PHE A 17 -4.55 -12.04 20.90
C PHE A 17 -4.82 -13.41 21.52
N HIS A 18 -5.35 -13.41 22.74
CA HIS A 18 -5.49 -14.63 23.52
C HIS A 18 -6.91 -14.77 24.04
N THR A 19 -7.59 -15.81 23.56
CA THR A 19 -8.93 -16.24 24.00
C THR A 19 -10.02 -15.19 23.82
N GLY A 20 -10.69 -15.22 22.65
CA GLY A 20 -12.01 -14.63 22.46
C GLY A 20 -12.08 -13.37 21.59
N GLU A 21 -10.95 -12.81 21.14
CA GLU A 21 -10.96 -11.69 20.21
C GLU A 21 -11.47 -12.16 18.84
N GLY A 22 -12.77 -11.96 18.61
CA GLY A 22 -13.40 -12.25 17.31
C GLY A 22 -13.22 -11.12 16.30
N ARG A 23 -13.96 -11.21 15.19
CA ARG A 23 -13.88 -10.31 14.01
C ARG A 23 -14.19 -8.83 14.26
N ASN A 24 -14.62 -8.47 15.46
CA ASN A 24 -14.84 -7.08 15.88
C ASN A 24 -13.62 -6.47 16.56
N SER A 25 -12.61 -7.28 16.88
CA SER A 25 -11.33 -6.82 17.43
C SER A 25 -10.46 -6.37 16.27
N ILE A 26 -9.97 -5.13 16.33
CA ILE A 26 -9.27 -4.50 15.20
C ILE A 26 -7.89 -4.02 15.67
N LEU A 27 -6.85 -4.45 14.95
CA LEU A 27 -5.52 -3.84 14.99
C LEU A 27 -5.25 -3.18 13.64
N LYS A 28 -4.94 -1.88 13.66
CA LYS A 28 -4.65 -1.14 12.44
C LYS A 28 -3.68 0.01 12.65
N ASN A 29 -2.94 0.37 11.61
CA ASN A 29 -2.06 1.53 11.57
C ASN A 29 -0.92 1.50 12.60
N PHE A 30 -0.40 0.30 12.88
CA PHE A 30 0.75 0.10 13.76
C PHE A 30 2.00 -0.30 12.99
N ILE A 31 3.15 0.14 13.49
CA ILE A 31 4.48 -0.32 13.10
C ILE A 31 4.99 -1.23 14.22
N ILE A 32 5.30 -2.49 13.91
CA ILE A 32 5.78 -3.49 14.87
C ILE A 32 7.18 -3.96 14.44
N THR A 33 8.17 -3.70 15.28
CA THR A 33 9.59 -3.95 14.98
C THR A 33 10.35 -4.44 16.20
N ASN A 34 11.50 -5.10 15.97
CA ASN A 34 12.44 -5.51 17.02
C ASN A 34 11.81 -6.42 18.10
N SER A 35 10.92 -7.32 17.69
CA SER A 35 10.27 -8.31 18.56
C SER A 35 10.61 -9.75 18.16
N GLY A 36 10.21 -10.70 19.00
CA GLY A 36 10.25 -12.14 18.71
C GLY A 36 9.21 -12.41 17.62
N THR A 37 7.99 -12.75 18.02
CA THR A 37 6.84 -12.76 17.11
C THR A 37 6.16 -11.40 17.14
N ALA A 38 5.93 -10.77 15.99
CA ALA A 38 5.25 -9.48 15.96
C ALA A 38 3.79 -9.58 16.43
N ILE A 39 3.05 -10.59 15.93
CA ILE A 39 1.68 -10.86 16.36
C ILE A 39 1.49 -12.36 16.56
N SER A 40 1.06 -12.74 17.75
CA SER A 40 0.74 -14.13 18.12
C SER A 40 -0.74 -14.27 18.43
N LEU A 41 -1.42 -15.22 17.79
CA LEU A 41 -2.84 -15.47 17.95
C LEU A 41 -3.09 -16.87 18.54
N ASN A 42 -3.90 -16.94 19.59
CA ASN A 42 -4.34 -18.20 20.20
C ASN A 42 -5.86 -18.16 20.46
N PHE A 43 -6.60 -19.08 19.84
CA PHE A 43 -8.07 -19.12 19.87
C PHE A 43 -8.72 -17.75 19.57
N SER A 44 -8.24 -17.04 18.54
CA SER A 44 -8.71 -15.69 18.19
C SER A 44 -8.84 -15.48 16.66
N SER A 45 -9.62 -14.49 16.25
CA SER A 45 -9.91 -14.17 14.84
C SER A 45 -10.14 -12.66 14.64
N PRO A 46 -9.17 -11.80 15.02
CA PRO A 46 -9.27 -10.36 14.86
C PRO A 46 -9.13 -9.94 13.39
N LYS A 47 -9.41 -8.66 13.11
CA LYS A 47 -9.01 -7.99 11.87
C LYS A 47 -7.69 -7.27 12.09
N ILE A 48 -6.73 -7.54 11.21
CA ILE A 48 -5.40 -6.92 11.22
C ILE A 48 -5.22 -6.26 9.86
N TYR A 49 -5.21 -4.94 9.80
CA TYR A 49 -5.06 -4.28 8.50
C TYR A 49 -4.25 -3.00 8.55
N ASN A 50 -3.60 -2.64 7.44
CA ASN A 50 -2.72 -1.47 7.37
C ASN A 50 -1.70 -1.46 8.51
N VAL A 51 -1.00 -2.57 8.72
CA VAL A 51 0.13 -2.64 9.66
C VAL A 51 1.44 -2.87 8.92
N THR A 52 2.53 -2.34 9.46
CA THR A 52 3.89 -2.62 8.98
C THR A 52 4.62 -3.45 10.04
N ILE A 53 4.95 -4.68 9.69
CA ILE A 53 5.67 -5.64 10.53
C ILE A 53 7.04 -5.85 9.90
N ALA A 54 8.06 -5.29 10.52
CA ALA A 54 9.40 -5.34 9.95
C ALA A 54 10.50 -5.48 10.98
N ASN A 55 11.62 -6.10 10.61
CA ASN A 55 12.78 -6.26 11.50
C ASN A 55 12.43 -7.01 12.79
N ASN A 56 11.58 -8.03 12.71
CA ASN A 56 11.27 -8.94 13.82
C ASN A 56 11.96 -10.28 13.59
N PHE A 57 11.91 -11.16 14.60
CA PHE A 57 12.28 -12.55 14.37
C PHE A 57 11.22 -13.25 13.50
N PHE A 58 9.94 -13.09 13.82
CA PHE A 58 8.81 -13.64 13.06
C PHE A 58 7.69 -12.61 12.92
N GLY A 59 6.91 -12.68 11.83
CA GLY A 59 5.77 -11.81 11.57
C GLY A 59 4.53 -12.18 12.38
N ILE A 60 3.54 -12.79 11.73
CA ILE A 60 2.24 -13.16 12.32
C ILE A 60 2.15 -14.68 12.42
N ALA A 61 1.88 -15.20 13.62
CA ALA A 61 1.66 -16.62 13.85
C ALA A 61 0.27 -16.88 14.43
N ALA A 62 -0.50 -17.73 13.75
CA ALA A 62 -1.81 -18.16 14.20
C ALA A 62 -1.77 -19.59 14.75
N TYR A 63 -2.20 -19.76 15.98
CA TYR A 63 -2.26 -21.06 16.66
C TYR A 63 -3.69 -21.38 17.07
N GLU A 64 -3.94 -22.66 17.39
CA GLU A 64 -5.18 -23.10 18.04
C GLU A 64 -6.46 -22.72 17.28
N ASN A 65 -6.50 -23.04 15.97
CA ASN A 65 -7.60 -22.73 15.06
C ASN A 65 -7.95 -21.23 14.97
N SER A 66 -6.96 -20.35 15.18
CA SER A 66 -7.12 -18.92 14.93
C SER A 66 -7.29 -18.65 13.44
N ASN A 67 -8.17 -17.70 13.09
CA ASN A 67 -8.47 -17.35 11.70
C ASN A 67 -8.60 -15.82 11.54
N PRO A 68 -7.48 -15.08 11.64
CA PRO A 68 -7.50 -13.62 11.49
C PRO A 68 -7.81 -13.19 10.05
N GLU A 69 -8.44 -12.04 9.91
CA GLU A 69 -8.58 -11.34 8.62
C GLU A 69 -7.40 -10.36 8.46
N ILE A 70 -6.45 -10.65 7.57
CA ILE A 70 -5.22 -9.85 7.38
C ILE A 70 -5.24 -9.16 6.00
N LEU A 71 -5.21 -7.82 5.97
CA LEU A 71 -5.29 -7.03 4.72
C LEU A 71 -4.39 -5.80 4.69
N ASN A 72 -3.91 -5.38 3.52
CA ASN A 72 -3.20 -4.11 3.34
C ASN A 72 -1.95 -3.98 4.22
N CYS A 73 -1.30 -5.09 4.56
CA CYS A 73 -0.16 -5.12 5.46
C CYS A 73 1.15 -5.09 4.69
N ILE A 74 2.24 -4.71 5.37
CA ILE A 74 3.60 -4.91 4.89
C ILE A 74 4.34 -5.78 5.91
N LEU A 75 4.81 -6.94 5.47
CA LEU A 75 5.62 -7.88 6.25
C LEU A 75 6.97 -7.99 5.55
N TRP A 76 8.03 -7.43 6.17
CA TRP A 76 9.31 -7.26 5.49
C TRP A 76 10.52 -7.33 6.43
N ASN A 77 11.56 -8.05 6.02
CA ASN A 77 12.77 -8.24 6.80
C ASN A 77 12.50 -8.86 8.19
N ASN A 78 11.62 -9.86 8.24
CA ASN A 78 11.43 -10.70 9.42
C ASN A 78 12.31 -11.96 9.27
N ALA A 79 13.10 -12.27 10.29
CA ALA A 79 14.27 -13.13 10.15
C ALA A 79 13.96 -14.61 9.84
N ASP A 80 12.87 -15.15 10.41
CA ASP A 80 12.51 -16.57 10.34
C ASP A 80 11.22 -16.82 9.54
N GLY A 81 10.37 -15.81 9.40
CA GLY A 81 9.19 -15.88 8.54
C GLY A 81 8.19 -14.75 8.74
N ASP A 82 7.24 -14.65 7.81
CA ASP A 82 6.21 -13.60 7.81
C ASP A 82 4.85 -14.09 8.30
N LEU A 83 4.41 -15.27 7.88
CA LEU A 83 3.09 -15.82 8.20
C LEU A 83 3.22 -17.30 8.60
N PHE A 84 2.46 -17.72 9.61
CA PHE A 84 2.31 -19.11 10.01
C PHE A 84 0.84 -19.44 10.29
N GLU A 85 0.31 -20.46 9.61
CA GLU A 85 -1.07 -20.97 9.73
C GLU A 85 -2.16 -19.88 9.58
N CYS A 86 -1.86 -18.85 8.77
CA CYS A 86 -2.79 -17.79 8.41
C CYS A 86 -2.48 -17.24 7.01
N GLU A 87 -3.43 -16.50 6.43
CA GLU A 87 -3.32 -15.93 5.09
C GLU A 87 -3.58 -14.42 5.13
N ALA A 88 -2.86 -13.68 4.31
CA ALA A 88 -3.09 -12.26 4.08
C ALA A 88 -3.54 -12.02 2.63
N ARG A 89 -4.20 -10.88 2.39
CA ARG A 89 -4.57 -10.42 1.04
C ARG A 89 -4.17 -8.96 0.87
N TYR A 90 -3.98 -8.54 -0.37
CA TYR A 90 -3.64 -7.17 -0.73
C TYR A 90 -2.47 -6.61 0.11
N SER A 91 -1.45 -7.43 0.37
CA SER A 91 -0.35 -7.15 1.28
C SER A 91 1.00 -7.36 0.61
N CYS A 92 2.04 -6.67 1.11
CA CYS A 92 3.41 -6.83 0.65
C CYS A 92 4.17 -7.77 1.59
N ILE A 93 4.62 -8.93 1.10
CA ILE A 93 5.17 -10.01 1.94
C ILE A 93 6.46 -10.54 1.32
N GLU A 94 7.57 -10.47 2.08
CA GLU A 94 8.92 -10.83 1.61
C GLU A 94 9.08 -12.34 1.35
N ASN A 95 8.63 -13.19 2.27
CA ASN A 95 8.84 -14.63 2.23
C ASN A 95 7.72 -15.41 1.51
N GLY A 96 6.76 -14.72 0.90
CA GLY A 96 5.72 -15.35 0.09
C GLY A 96 4.50 -14.47 -0.14
N SER A 97 4.16 -14.21 -1.40
CA SER A 97 2.99 -13.41 -1.80
C SER A 97 1.81 -14.27 -2.26
N GLN A 98 1.61 -15.44 -1.65
CA GLN A 98 0.43 -16.24 -1.94
C GLN A 98 -0.80 -15.55 -1.35
N GLY A 99 -1.91 -15.54 -2.07
CA GLY A 99 -3.12 -14.81 -1.69
C GLY A 99 -3.48 -13.70 -2.69
N GLU A 100 -4.76 -13.39 -2.76
CA GLU A 100 -5.30 -12.37 -3.67
C GLU A 100 -4.65 -11.00 -3.43
N GLY A 101 -4.17 -10.36 -4.50
CA GLY A 101 -3.63 -8.99 -4.46
C GLY A 101 -2.29 -8.84 -3.71
N ASN A 102 -1.70 -9.94 -3.20
CA ASN A 102 -0.41 -9.85 -2.54
C ASN A 102 0.73 -9.57 -3.53
N ILE A 103 1.73 -8.86 -3.06
CA ILE A 103 2.91 -8.49 -3.82
C ILE A 103 4.17 -8.87 -3.03
N ASN A 104 5.26 -9.16 -3.75
CA ASN A 104 6.58 -9.37 -3.15
C ASN A 104 7.57 -8.43 -3.82
N THR A 105 7.64 -7.21 -3.30
CA THR A 105 8.53 -6.17 -3.79
C THR A 105 9.04 -5.39 -2.60
N ASN A 106 10.26 -4.87 -2.69
CA ASN A 106 10.80 -4.03 -1.64
C ASN A 106 9.82 -2.87 -1.36
N PRO A 107 9.38 -2.67 -0.10
CA PRO A 107 8.45 -1.59 0.26
C PRO A 107 9.03 -0.19 0.04
N LEU A 108 10.34 -0.06 -0.14
CA LEU A 108 11.03 1.21 -0.32
C LEU A 108 10.71 2.20 0.82
N PHE A 109 10.88 1.75 2.06
CA PHE A 109 10.79 2.64 3.22
C PHE A 109 11.80 3.79 3.10
N VAL A 110 11.42 4.97 3.57
CA VAL A 110 12.27 6.17 3.57
C VAL A 110 13.56 5.91 4.35
N ASP A 111 13.42 5.47 5.60
CA ASP A 111 14.54 5.21 6.50
C ASP A 111 14.12 4.27 7.65
N ALA A 112 13.92 2.99 7.33
CA ALA A 112 13.49 1.98 8.31
C ALA A 112 14.48 1.82 9.49
N VAL A 113 15.77 2.08 9.27
CA VAL A 113 16.82 2.01 10.31
C VAL A 113 16.57 3.05 11.40
N ASN A 114 16.09 4.24 11.02
CA ASN A 114 15.74 5.31 11.95
C ASN A 114 14.23 5.39 12.25
N GLY A 115 13.46 4.37 11.87
CA GLY A 115 12.03 4.25 12.19
C GLY A 115 11.08 4.99 11.24
N ASP A 116 11.56 5.50 10.10
CA ASP A 116 10.70 6.10 9.08
C ASP A 116 10.25 5.05 8.05
N TYR A 117 9.06 4.51 8.29
CA TYR A 117 8.40 3.52 7.44
C TYR A 117 7.44 4.14 6.42
N HIS A 118 7.48 5.46 6.19
CA HIS A 118 6.79 6.02 5.04
C HIS A 118 7.34 5.42 3.76
N LEU A 119 6.49 5.31 2.74
CA LEU A 119 6.86 4.78 1.44
C LEU A 119 7.48 5.89 0.59
N LYS A 120 8.57 5.57 -0.12
CA LYS A 120 9.15 6.52 -1.08
C LYS A 120 8.21 6.75 -2.26
N SER A 121 8.15 7.99 -2.74
CA SER A 121 7.31 8.36 -3.88
C SER A 121 7.84 9.51 -4.71
N GLU A 122 7.76 9.37 -6.03
CA GLU A 122 7.99 10.47 -6.99
C GLU A 122 6.81 11.45 -7.08
N GLY A 123 5.63 11.08 -6.58
CA GLY A 123 4.50 12.00 -6.42
C GLY A 123 4.70 12.86 -5.19
N TRP A 124 4.18 12.39 -4.05
CA TRP A 124 4.37 13.06 -2.76
C TRP A 124 4.53 12.04 -1.63
N ARG A 125 5.30 12.38 -0.61
CA ARG A 125 5.34 11.66 0.66
C ARG A 125 5.51 12.63 1.83
N TRP A 126 5.04 12.21 2.99
CA TRP A 126 5.23 12.97 4.21
C TRP A 126 6.69 12.89 4.67
N ASN A 127 7.27 14.03 5.03
CA ASN A 127 8.54 14.10 5.74
C ASN A 127 8.26 14.35 7.22
N SER A 128 8.44 13.31 8.04
CA SER A 128 8.18 13.36 9.48
C SER A 128 9.04 14.38 10.23
N ILE A 129 10.28 14.60 9.78
CA ILE A 129 11.22 15.53 10.44
C ILE A 129 10.82 16.98 10.15
N GLY A 130 10.55 17.28 8.88
CA GLY A 130 10.20 18.63 8.43
C GLY A 130 8.72 18.98 8.58
N GLN A 131 7.87 17.99 8.89
CA GLN A 131 6.40 18.08 8.87
C GLN A 131 5.87 18.71 7.58
N SER A 132 6.36 18.21 6.44
CA SER A 132 6.08 18.80 5.13
C SER A 132 6.05 17.73 4.05
N TRP A 133 5.35 18.00 2.95
CA TRP A 133 5.35 17.14 1.77
C TRP A 133 6.63 17.30 0.93
N THR A 134 7.25 16.18 0.57
CA THR A 134 8.44 16.07 -0.29
C THR A 134 8.24 14.94 -1.31
N TRP A 135 9.20 14.73 -2.20
CA TRP A 135 9.22 13.61 -3.15
C TRP A 135 10.60 12.93 -3.14
N ASP A 136 10.67 11.76 -3.76
CA ASP A 136 11.87 10.97 -4.02
C ASP A 136 12.07 10.73 -5.53
N ASN A 137 13.08 9.96 -5.87
CA ASN A 137 13.39 9.54 -7.25
C ASN A 137 12.88 8.13 -7.59
N VAL A 138 12.08 7.54 -6.72
CA VAL A 138 11.50 6.21 -6.91
C VAL A 138 10.18 6.11 -6.17
N THR A 139 9.23 5.37 -6.75
CA THR A 139 7.92 5.12 -6.16
C THR A 139 7.77 3.68 -5.70
N SER A 140 7.36 3.50 -4.45
CA SER A 140 7.02 2.19 -3.90
C SER A 140 5.80 1.57 -4.58
N ARG A 141 5.89 0.29 -4.93
CA ARG A 141 4.74 -0.51 -5.39
C ARG A 141 3.75 -0.86 -4.28
N CYS A 142 4.01 -0.46 -3.03
CA CYS A 142 3.04 -0.55 -1.94
C CYS A 142 2.07 0.65 -1.90
N ILE A 143 2.32 1.69 -2.71
CA ILE A 143 1.42 2.85 -2.85
C ILE A 143 0.32 2.53 -3.86
N ASP A 144 -0.92 2.87 -3.53
CA ASP A 144 -2.13 2.60 -4.33
C ASP A 144 -2.33 1.10 -4.64
N ALA A 145 -1.87 0.24 -3.72
CA ALA A 145 -1.76 -1.21 -3.95
C ALA A 145 -2.61 -2.07 -3.00
N GLY A 146 -3.22 -1.49 -1.97
CA GLY A 146 -4.13 -2.20 -1.08
C GLY A 146 -5.43 -2.62 -1.76
N ASP A 147 -6.29 -3.26 -0.98
CA ASP A 147 -7.59 -3.79 -1.41
C ASP A 147 -8.44 -2.68 -2.06
N PRO A 148 -8.83 -2.82 -3.33
CA PRO A 148 -9.67 -1.85 -4.04
C PRO A 148 -11.04 -1.62 -3.39
N CYS A 149 -11.51 -2.56 -2.58
CA CYS A 149 -12.76 -2.44 -1.83
C CYS A 149 -12.57 -1.77 -0.45
N SER A 150 -11.33 -1.59 0.00
CA SER A 150 -11.06 -0.87 1.25
C SER A 150 -11.31 0.63 1.06
N PRO A 151 -11.92 1.30 2.05
CA PRO A 151 -12.08 2.75 2.00
C PRO A 151 -10.71 3.42 2.04
N LEU A 152 -10.56 4.51 1.28
CA LEU A 152 -9.32 5.28 1.25
C LEU A 152 -8.95 5.86 2.64
N GLY A 153 -9.93 6.11 3.51
CA GLY A 153 -9.68 6.68 4.84
C GLY A 153 -9.20 8.13 4.75
N ASP A 154 -8.19 8.48 5.56
CA ASP A 154 -7.63 9.83 5.62
C ASP A 154 -6.49 10.06 4.62
N GLU A 155 -6.24 9.14 3.69
CA GLU A 155 -5.19 9.38 2.69
C GLU A 155 -5.50 10.63 1.85
N PRO A 156 -4.47 11.46 1.59
CA PRO A 156 -4.69 12.74 0.93
C PRO A 156 -5.10 12.55 -0.53
N MET A 157 -6.24 13.13 -0.90
CA MET A 157 -6.65 13.31 -2.29
C MET A 157 -5.98 14.51 -2.97
N SER A 158 -5.30 15.35 -2.19
CA SER A 158 -4.44 16.46 -2.64
C SER A 158 -3.54 16.89 -1.48
N VAL A 159 -2.45 17.58 -1.78
CA VAL A 159 -1.56 18.15 -0.76
C VAL A 159 -1.43 19.65 -0.94
N PRO A 160 -1.11 20.44 0.11
CA PRO A 160 -1.01 21.90 0.00
C PRO A 160 0.00 22.39 -1.06
N ARG A 161 1.01 21.57 -1.38
CA ARG A 161 2.02 21.85 -2.42
C ARG A 161 1.56 21.48 -3.83
N ASP A 162 0.46 20.75 -3.97
CA ASP A 162 -0.11 20.30 -5.23
C ASP A 162 -1.65 20.28 -5.15
N PRO A 163 -2.28 21.47 -5.00
CA PRO A 163 -3.73 21.57 -4.78
C PRO A 163 -4.56 21.12 -5.99
N ASN A 164 -3.94 20.99 -7.17
CA ASN A 164 -4.59 20.61 -8.42
C ASN A 164 -4.19 19.19 -8.87
N ASN A 165 -3.49 18.41 -8.03
CA ASN A 165 -3.07 17.03 -8.32
C ASN A 165 -2.28 16.89 -9.64
N THR A 166 -1.39 17.84 -9.91
CA THR A 166 -0.55 17.84 -11.11
C THR A 166 0.51 16.75 -11.06
N TYR A 167 0.99 16.40 -9.86
CA TYR A 167 2.11 15.49 -9.67
C TYR A 167 1.72 14.16 -9.06
N GLY A 168 0.64 14.07 -8.30
CA GLY A 168 0.20 12.79 -7.71
C GLY A 168 -1.25 12.78 -7.26
N ILE A 169 -1.84 11.59 -7.20
CA ILE A 169 -3.20 11.35 -6.71
C ILE A 169 -3.34 9.91 -6.21
N ASN A 170 -3.92 9.72 -5.02
CA ASN A 170 -4.29 8.39 -4.54
C ASN A 170 -5.63 7.96 -5.16
N ARG A 171 -5.72 6.66 -5.44
CA ARG A 171 -6.92 6.01 -5.95
C ARG A 171 -7.34 4.83 -5.08
N TYR A 172 -6.39 4.15 -4.47
CA TYR A 172 -6.62 3.00 -3.62
C TYR A 172 -5.84 3.18 -2.32
N ILE A 173 -6.25 2.52 -1.25
CA ILE A 173 -5.51 2.59 0.00
C ILE A 173 -4.08 2.05 -0.19
N ASN A 174 -3.09 2.70 0.40
CA ASN A 174 -1.74 2.17 0.47
C ASN A 174 -1.68 0.94 1.37
N MET A 175 -0.72 0.06 1.10
CA MET A 175 -0.34 -0.98 2.06
C MET A 175 0.49 -0.39 3.20
N GLY A 176 0.44 -1.03 4.37
CA GLY A 176 1.28 -0.73 5.54
C GLY A 176 0.67 0.26 6.52
N ALA A 177 1.44 0.58 7.56
CA ALA A 177 1.02 1.36 8.72
C ALA A 177 0.44 2.74 8.40
N PHE A 178 0.96 3.39 7.36
CA PHE A 178 0.50 4.72 6.95
C PHE A 178 -0.70 4.69 6.01
N GLY A 179 -1.07 3.53 5.48
CA GLY A 179 -2.25 3.41 4.62
C GLY A 179 -3.53 3.77 5.39
N GLY A 180 -4.41 4.54 4.78
CA GLY A 180 -5.60 5.07 5.42
C GLY A 180 -5.38 6.28 6.34
N THR A 181 -4.16 6.85 6.38
CA THR A 181 -3.81 7.99 7.25
C THR A 181 -3.51 9.26 6.44
N SER A 182 -3.58 10.43 7.09
CA SER A 182 -3.24 11.72 6.48
C SER A 182 -1.76 11.92 6.12
N GLN A 183 -0.90 10.97 6.50
CA GLN A 183 0.52 10.96 6.18
C GLN A 183 0.87 9.93 5.09
N ALA A 184 -0.13 9.24 4.55
CA ALA A 184 0.04 8.30 3.46
C ALA A 184 0.70 8.96 2.26
N SER A 185 1.61 8.23 1.62
CA SER A 185 2.29 8.72 0.41
C SER A 185 1.33 8.70 -0.78
N MET A 186 1.63 9.51 -1.78
CA MET A 186 0.88 9.61 -3.02
C MET A 186 1.73 9.23 -4.21
N PRO A 187 1.26 8.35 -5.11
CA PRO A 187 2.04 7.96 -6.27
C PRO A 187 2.05 9.10 -7.30
N PRO A 188 2.94 9.06 -8.29
CA PRO A 188 2.94 10.03 -9.36
C PRO A 188 1.63 9.95 -10.18
N LEU A 189 1.27 11.05 -10.84
CA LEU A 189 0.13 11.06 -11.76
C LEU A 189 0.33 9.97 -12.83
N ASN A 190 -0.74 9.22 -13.14
CA ASN A 190 -0.74 8.07 -14.05
C ASN A 190 0.07 6.84 -13.57
N TRP A 191 0.27 6.69 -12.25
CA TRP A 191 0.83 5.48 -11.68
C TRP A 191 -0.03 4.24 -12.01
N PRO A 192 0.56 3.18 -12.57
CA PRO A 192 -0.18 1.98 -12.95
C PRO A 192 -0.51 1.14 -11.71
N PRO A 193 -1.76 0.69 -11.54
CA PRO A 193 -2.16 -0.16 -10.42
C PRO A 193 -1.37 -1.48 -10.42
N VAL A 194 -1.22 -2.07 -9.23
CA VAL A 194 -0.55 -3.37 -9.12
C VAL A 194 -1.48 -4.47 -9.64
N GLY A 195 -0.98 -5.27 -10.59
CA GLY A 195 -1.81 -6.22 -11.36
C GLY A 195 -2.03 -5.79 -12.82
N GLU A 196 -1.69 -4.55 -13.18
CA GLU A 196 -1.46 -4.12 -14.56
C GLU A 196 0.03 -4.10 -14.89
N ASP A 197 0.69 -5.26 -14.84
CA ASP A 197 1.85 -5.47 -15.72
C ASP A 197 1.31 -5.65 -17.14
N ARG A 198 1.11 -4.54 -17.84
CA ARG A 198 0.93 -4.52 -19.30
C ARG A 198 2.32 -4.50 -19.92
N THR A 199 2.98 -5.66 -19.98
CA THR A 199 4.13 -5.82 -20.90
C THR A 199 3.73 -5.19 -22.25
N PRO A 200 4.48 -4.18 -22.74
CA PRO A 200 4.02 -3.40 -23.88
C PRO A 200 3.99 -4.31 -25.11
N PRO A 201 2.90 -4.38 -25.89
CA PRO A 201 2.98 -5.01 -27.18
C PRO A 201 3.93 -4.17 -28.03
N ILE A 202 5.09 -4.73 -28.35
CA ILE A 202 5.88 -4.27 -29.48
C ILE A 202 5.34 -5.01 -30.71
N PRO A 203 4.94 -4.29 -31.76
CA PRO A 203 5.07 -2.84 -31.93
C PRO A 203 3.85 -2.06 -31.41
N ASP A 204 4.12 -0.82 -30.97
CA ASP A 204 3.15 0.24 -30.60
C ASP A 204 1.92 0.32 -31.52
N PRO A 205 0.68 0.39 -30.98
CA PRO A 205 -0.20 1.53 -31.27
C PRO A 205 -1.13 1.93 -30.08
N ALA A 206 -1.77 3.11 -30.02
CA ALA A 206 -2.08 4.09 -31.05
C ALA A 206 -1.74 5.53 -30.64
N GLN A 207 -1.07 6.24 -31.54
CA GLN A 207 -1.00 7.69 -31.50
C GLN A 207 -2.32 8.27 -32.00
N TRP A 208 -2.79 9.35 -31.37
CA TRP A 208 -3.81 10.22 -31.95
C TRP A 208 -3.36 10.61 -33.37
N ALA A 209 -4.27 10.58 -34.35
CA ALA A 209 -3.96 11.17 -35.65
C ALA A 209 -3.46 12.61 -35.43
N PRO A 210 -2.40 13.07 -36.11
CA PRO A 210 -1.88 14.42 -35.92
C PRO A 210 -2.99 15.45 -36.17
N GLY A 211 -3.54 16.05 -35.09
CA GLY A 211 -4.65 17.01 -35.13
C GLY A 211 -6.01 16.55 -34.57
N GLY A 212 -6.13 15.33 -34.03
CA GLY A 212 -7.39 14.79 -33.48
C GLY A 212 -7.75 15.25 -32.06
N ALA A 213 -7.86 16.56 -31.81
CA ALA A 213 -8.42 17.05 -30.55
C ALA A 213 -9.95 16.82 -30.51
N PRO A 214 -10.54 16.50 -29.34
CA PRO A 214 -11.99 16.43 -29.20
C PRO A 214 -12.60 17.80 -29.53
N GLN A 215 -13.61 17.83 -30.41
CA GLN A 215 -14.39 19.03 -30.68
C GLN A 215 -15.77 18.88 -30.06
N GLU A 216 -16.11 19.80 -29.15
CA GLU A 216 -17.46 19.95 -28.62
C GLU A 216 -18.40 20.44 -29.73
N VAL A 217 -19.54 19.78 -29.91
CA VAL A 217 -20.59 20.23 -30.83
C VAL A 217 -21.82 20.64 -30.02
N TYR A 218 -22.27 21.88 -30.21
CA TYR A 218 -23.40 22.46 -29.48
C TYR A 218 -24.72 22.08 -30.15
N GLY A 219 -25.59 21.38 -29.41
CA GLY A 219 -26.89 20.87 -29.87
C GLY A 219 -28.04 21.89 -29.89
N GLY A 220 -27.83 23.13 -29.42
CA GLY A 220 -28.76 24.24 -29.68
C GLY A 220 -29.96 24.41 -28.74
N GLY A 221 -30.04 23.74 -27.58
CA GLY A 221 -31.26 23.74 -26.74
C GLY A 221 -31.17 24.40 -25.37
N GLY A 222 -30.05 24.26 -24.65
CA GLY A 222 -29.91 24.77 -23.27
C GLY A 222 -28.52 24.57 -22.66
N THR A 223 -28.36 25.03 -21.40
CA THR A 223 -27.07 25.19 -20.69
C THR A 223 -26.29 23.90 -20.43
N PHE A 224 -26.84 22.72 -20.72
CA PHE A 224 -26.21 21.42 -20.50
C PHE A 224 -26.33 20.45 -21.69
N ASP A 225 -26.62 20.95 -22.90
CA ASP A 225 -26.77 20.10 -24.10
C ASP A 225 -25.45 19.96 -24.87
N TYR A 226 -24.44 19.38 -24.21
CA TYR A 226 -23.18 18.96 -24.83
C TYR A 226 -23.07 17.44 -24.80
N TRP A 227 -22.78 16.82 -25.94
CA TRP A 227 -22.44 15.39 -26.02
C TRP A 227 -21.28 15.16 -26.97
N ILE A 228 -20.56 14.07 -26.74
CA ILE A 228 -19.43 13.63 -27.56
C ILE A 228 -19.97 12.59 -28.54
N GLU A 229 -19.85 12.85 -29.85
CA GLU A 229 -20.19 11.88 -30.88
C GLU A 229 -18.93 11.07 -31.26
N MET A 230 -19.01 9.74 -31.16
CA MET A 230 -17.92 8.85 -31.55
C MET A 230 -18.36 7.99 -32.73
N LYS A 231 -17.58 8.00 -33.82
CA LYS A 231 -17.70 7.00 -34.89
C LYS A 231 -16.53 6.03 -34.79
N ALA A 232 -16.84 4.79 -34.46
CA ALA A 232 -15.89 3.70 -34.60
C ALA A 232 -15.90 3.20 -36.05
N GLU A 233 -14.73 2.99 -36.65
CA GLU A 233 -14.64 2.21 -37.89
C GLU A 233 -14.54 0.72 -37.58
N PRO A 234 -15.07 -0.17 -38.45
CA PRO A 234 -14.91 -1.60 -38.26
C PRO A 234 -13.44 -1.99 -38.46
N ALA A 235 -12.92 -2.80 -37.55
CA ALA A 235 -11.60 -3.41 -37.70
C ALA A 235 -11.56 -4.26 -38.99
N THR A 236 -10.47 -4.15 -39.76
CA THR A 236 -10.20 -4.96 -40.95
C THR A 236 -9.51 -6.27 -40.59
#